data_AF-A0A964KFY8-F1
#
_entry.id   AF-A0A964KFY8-F1
#
_cell.length_a   1.000
_cell.length_b   1.000
_cell.length_c   1.000
_cell.angle_alpha   90.00
_cell.angle_beta   90.00
_cell.angle_gamma   90.00
#
_symmetry.space_group_name_H-M   'P 1'
#
loop_
_entity.id
_entity.type
_entity.pdbx_description
1 polymer ?
#
loop_
_entity_poly.entity_id
_entity_poly.type
_entity_poly.pdbx_seq_one_letter_code
_entity_poly.pdbx_strand_id
1 'polypeptide(L)'
;MLSGSEQVVRYELEEEGPVGAVGKLRETGAYTVKPGFVDVVPPRMPHAETAGDARTVALIVRSERIGVFNHRMWRHTTGEHFLSPGPSQVPFALT
;
A
#
# COMPACT_ATOMS: atom_id res chain seq x y z
N MET A 1 -12.29 4.45 -4.09
CA MET A 1 -13.05 3.33 -3.48
C MET A 1 -14.35 3.09 -4.26
N LEU A 2 -14.65 1.84 -4.64
CA LEU A 2 -15.87 1.47 -5.36
C LEU A 2 -16.96 0.91 -4.43
N SER A 3 -16.61 0.05 -3.48
CA SER A 3 -17.56 -0.55 -2.52
C SER A 3 -16.87 -0.92 -1.21
N GLY A 4 -17.60 -0.87 -0.09
CA GLY A 4 -17.05 -1.12 1.25
C GLY A 4 -16.25 0.06 1.80
N SER A 5 -15.44 -0.21 2.83
CA SER A 5 -14.58 0.80 3.46
C SER A 5 -13.29 0.19 3.99
N GLU A 6 -12.20 0.94 3.90
CA GLU A 6 -10.87 0.53 4.36
C GLU A 6 -10.29 1.58 5.30
N GLN A 7 -9.46 1.15 6.25
CA GLN A 7 -8.59 2.04 7.01
C GLN A 7 -7.30 2.22 6.21
N VAL A 8 -6.93 3.47 5.96
CA VAL A 8 -5.64 3.86 5.39
C VAL A 8 -4.80 4.49 6.49
N VAL A 9 -3.56 4.02 6.63
CA VAL A 9 -2.55 4.60 7.53
C VAL A 9 -1.38 5.11 6.69
N ARG A 10 -0.94 6.34 6.93
CA ARG A 10 0.20 6.99 6.28
C ARG A 10 1.42 6.95 7.18
N TYR A 11 2.58 6.75 6.56
CA TYR A 11 3.85 6.79 7.25
C TYR A 11 4.83 7.73 6.55
N GLU A 12 5.69 8.34 7.35
CA GLU A 12 6.93 8.95 6.89
C GLU A 12 8.10 8.05 7.24
N LEU A 13 9.11 8.07 6.37
CA LEU A 13 10.35 7.35 6.57
C LEU A 13 11.35 8.27 7.27
N GLU A 14 11.72 7.93 8.50
CA GLU A 14 12.73 8.68 9.25
C GLU A 14 14.14 8.23 8.85
N GLU A 15 14.32 6.92 8.63
CA GLU A 15 15.59 6.31 8.23
C GLU A 15 15.31 5.16 7.24
N GLU A 16 15.85 5.23 6.02
CA GLU A 16 15.59 4.22 4.97
C GLU A 16 16.47 2.98 5.07
N GLY A 17 17.76 3.15 5.40
CA GLY A 17 18.74 2.06 5.46
C GLY A 17 18.88 1.21 4.17
N PRO A 18 19.87 0.28 4.13
CA PRO A 18 19.95 -0.72 3.06
C PRO A 18 18.83 -1.76 3.21
N VAL A 19 18.43 -2.45 2.13
CA VAL A 19 17.43 -3.55 2.18
C VAL A 19 17.80 -4.59 3.26
N GLY A 20 16.83 -4.99 4.10
CA GLY A 20 17.05 -5.89 5.24
C GLY A 20 17.47 -5.20 6.54
N ALA A 21 17.69 -3.88 6.54
CA ALA A 21 17.85 -3.11 7.76
C ALA A 21 16.49 -2.82 8.42
N VAL A 22 16.53 -2.48 9.70
CA VAL A 22 15.39 -1.90 10.41
C VAL A 22 15.25 -0.45 9.94
N GLY A 23 14.20 -0.18 9.17
CA GLY A 23 13.78 1.18 8.85
C GLY A 23 12.90 1.72 9.97
N LYS A 24 12.95 3.04 10.19
CA LYS A 24 12.04 3.73 11.12
C LYS A 24 10.90 4.36 10.33
N LEU A 25 9.69 3.88 10.59
CA LEU A 25 8.45 4.48 10.10
C LEU A 25 7.76 5.24 11.22
N ARG A 26 7.34 6.46 10.93
CA ARG A 26 6.49 7.25 11.82
C ARG A 26 5.11 7.37 11.20
N GLU A 27 4.09 6.93 11.92
CA GLU A 27 2.71 7.17 11.50
C GLU A 27 2.43 8.69 11.47
N THR A 28 1.85 9.15 10.36
CA THR A 28 1.51 10.55 10.15
C THR A 28 0.01 10.81 10.06
N GLY A 29 -0.78 9.76 9.94
CA GLY A 29 -2.23 9.85 10.06
C GLY A 29 -2.93 8.56 9.66
N ALA A 30 -4.18 8.44 10.10
CA ALA A 30 -5.07 7.36 9.73
C ALA A 30 -6.45 7.91 9.38
N TYR A 31 -7.08 7.37 8.33
CA TYR A 31 -8.42 7.77 7.91
C TYR A 31 -9.18 6.61 7.29
N THR A 32 -10.51 6.71 7.29
CA THR A 32 -11.39 5.73 6.64
C THR A 32 -11.74 6.20 5.24
N VAL A 33 -11.47 5.37 4.23
CA VAL A 33 -11.93 5.59 2.86
C VAL A 33 -13.25 4.87 2.62
N LYS A 34 -14.18 5.54 1.94
CA LYS A 34 -15.56 5.08 1.64
C LYS A 34 -15.86 5.28 0.16
N PRO A 35 -16.94 4.70 -0.40
CA PRO A 35 -17.24 4.79 -1.83
C PRO A 35 -17.24 6.23 -2.33
N GLY A 36 -16.62 6.46 -3.49
CA GLY A 36 -16.42 7.80 -4.06
C GLY A 36 -15.15 8.53 -3.57
N PHE A 37 -14.50 8.07 -2.51
CA PHE A 37 -13.23 8.65 -2.07
C PHE A 37 -12.10 8.30 -3.05
N VAL A 38 -11.32 9.32 -3.43
CA VAL A 38 -10.11 9.19 -4.25
C VAL A 38 -8.91 9.53 -3.37
N ASP A 39 -7.99 8.58 -3.27
CA ASP A 39 -6.79 8.70 -2.48
C ASP A 39 -5.55 8.80 -3.39
N VAL A 40 -4.72 9.81 -3.18
CA VAL A 40 -3.52 10.05 -4.00
C VAL A 40 -2.30 9.84 -3.13
N VAL A 41 -1.48 8.84 -3.49
CA VAL A 41 -0.25 8.49 -2.77
C VAL A 41 0.97 8.97 -3.56
N PRO A 42 1.77 9.90 -3.03
CA PRO A 42 3.03 10.27 -3.64
C PRO A 42 4.04 9.11 -3.67
N PRO A 43 4.99 9.12 -4.61
CA PRO A 43 6.13 8.21 -4.57
C PRO A 43 6.86 8.27 -3.23
N ARG A 44 7.38 7.12 -2.77
CA ARG A 44 8.15 6.99 -1.52
C ARG A 44 7.40 7.37 -0.23
N MET A 45 6.07 7.42 -0.25
CA MET A 45 5.26 7.53 0.97
C MET A 45 4.63 6.17 1.31
N PRO A 46 5.17 5.43 2.30
CA PRO A 46 4.60 4.17 2.72
C PRO A 46 3.19 4.38 3.29
N HIS A 47 2.32 3.43 3.02
CA HIS A 47 0.99 3.36 3.61
C HIS A 47 0.57 1.90 3.78
N ALA A 48 -0.41 1.70 4.66
CA ALA A 48 -1.10 0.43 4.82
C ALA A 48 -2.60 0.63 4.56
N GLU A 49 -3.19 -0.31 3.85
CA GLU A 49 -4.62 -0.39 3.58
C GLU A 49 -5.14 -1.67 4.24
N THR A 50 -6.13 -1.53 5.13
CA THR A 50 -6.74 -2.66 5.84
C THR A 50 -8.25 -2.64 5.66
N ALA A 51 -8.78 -3.70 5.07
CA ALA A 51 -10.21 -3.98 5.05
C ALA A 51 -10.66 -4.56 6.40
N GLY A 52 -11.86 -4.20 6.84
CA GLY A 52 -12.51 -4.86 7.98
C GLY A 52 -13.16 -6.19 7.59
N ASP A 53 -14.16 -6.62 8.35
CA ASP A 53 -14.83 -7.91 8.13
C ASP A 53 -15.68 -7.98 6.85
N ALA A 54 -16.06 -6.82 6.31
CA ALA A 54 -16.85 -6.72 5.09
C ALA A 54 -15.96 -6.70 3.85
N ARG A 55 -16.43 -7.30 2.75
CA ARG A 55 -15.76 -7.20 1.45
C ARG A 55 -15.63 -5.74 1.02
N THR A 56 -14.43 -5.36 0.63
CA THR A 56 -14.10 -4.05 0.04
C THR A 56 -13.62 -4.22 -1.40
N VAL A 57 -13.86 -3.21 -2.23
CA VAL A 57 -13.36 -3.16 -3.61
C VAL A 57 -12.87 -1.75 -3.91
N ALA A 58 -11.56 -1.61 -4.12
CA ALA A 58 -10.92 -0.39 -4.58
C ALA A 58 -10.43 -0.52 -6.03
N LEU A 59 -10.33 0.62 -6.72
CA LEU A 59 -9.65 0.73 -8.02
C LEU A 59 -8.37 1.52 -7.79
N ILE A 60 -7.24 0.92 -8.14
CA ILE A 60 -5.92 1.54 -8.02
C ILE A 60 -5.39 1.80 -9.43
N VAL A 61 -5.05 3.04 -9.71
CA VAL A 61 -4.45 3.47 -10.98
C VAL A 61 -3.00 3.85 -10.72
N ARG A 62 -2.08 3.33 -11.54
CA ARG A 62 -0.64 3.61 -11.47
C ARG A 62 -0.11 3.88 -12.87
N SER A 63 0.96 4.67 -12.96
CA SER A 63 1.65 4.97 -14.23
C SER A 63 2.48 3.80 -14.76
N GLU A 64 2.79 2.83 -13.92
CA GLU A 64 3.55 1.63 -14.28
C GLU A 64 2.83 0.37 -13.81
N ARG A 65 2.99 -0.71 -14.58
CA ARG A 65 2.36 -2.00 -14.32
C ARG A 65 2.89 -2.59 -13.01
N ILE A 66 2.00 -2.95 -12.10
CA ILE A 66 2.37 -3.67 -10.86
C ILE A 66 2.88 -5.08 -11.19
N GLY A 67 3.86 -5.57 -10.43
CA GLY A 67 4.44 -6.90 -10.62
C GLY A 67 5.66 -6.97 -11.55
N VAL A 68 6.07 -5.85 -12.18
CA VAL A 68 7.26 -5.79 -13.04
C VAL A 68 8.50 -5.21 -12.32
N PHE A 69 8.33 -4.69 -11.11
CA PHE A 69 9.39 -4.18 -10.25
C PHE A 69 9.15 -4.54 -8.78
N ASN A 70 10.22 -4.56 -8.00
CA ASN A 70 10.14 -4.84 -6.57
C ASN A 70 9.60 -3.64 -5.80
N HIS A 71 8.62 -3.90 -4.94
CA HIS A 71 8.09 -2.98 -3.96
C HIS A 71 8.86 -3.11 -2.64
N ARG A 72 9.15 -1.98 -2.00
CA ARG A 72 9.63 -2.00 -0.62
C ARG A 72 8.44 -2.14 0.33
N MET A 73 8.51 -3.11 1.22
CA MET A 73 7.50 -3.42 2.23
C MET A 73 8.15 -3.39 3.59
N TRP A 74 7.39 -3.05 4.64
CA TRP A 74 7.87 -3.03 6.02
C TRP A 74 7.06 -3.99 6.87
N ARG A 75 7.75 -4.71 7.76
CA ARG A 75 7.10 -5.50 8.79
C ARG A 75 6.69 -4.56 9.93
N HIS A 76 5.39 -4.40 10.13
CA HIS A 76 4.84 -3.50 11.15
C HIS A 76 5.38 -3.78 12.56
N THR A 77 5.69 -5.04 12.90
CA THR A 77 6.17 -5.41 14.24
C THR A 77 7.65 -5.12 14.49
N THR A 78 8.49 -5.08 13.45
CA THR A 78 9.96 -4.97 13.61
C THR A 78 10.55 -3.75 12.92
N GLY A 79 9.84 -3.10 12.01
CA GLY A 79 10.37 -2.04 11.15
C GLY A 79 11.33 -2.55 10.06
N GLU A 80 11.61 -3.84 10.01
CA GLU A 80 12.44 -4.44 8.96
C GLU A 80 11.76 -4.27 7.61
N HIS A 81 12.49 -3.74 6.61
CA HIS A 81 12.00 -3.71 5.25
C HIS A 81 12.62 -4.78 4.37
N PHE A 82 11.81 -5.23 3.42
CA PHE A 82 12.15 -6.24 2.45
C PHE A 82 11.60 -5.83 1.09
N LEU A 83 12.13 -6.47 0.04
CA LEU A 83 11.62 -6.32 -1.31
C LEU A 83 10.58 -7.42 -1.58
N SER A 84 9.44 -7.02 -2.13
CA SER A 84 8.37 -7.91 -2.57
C SER A 84 8.09 -7.64 -4.04
N PRO A 85 7.89 -8.67 -4.89
CA PRO A 85 7.55 -8.47 -6.30
C PRO A 85 6.16 -7.84 -6.50
N GLY A 86 5.39 -7.65 -5.43
CA GLY A 86 4.00 -7.18 -5.51
C GLY A 86 3.04 -8.31 -5.93
N PRO A 87 1.74 -7.99 -6.08
CA PRO A 87 0.73 -8.97 -6.46
C PRO A 87 0.89 -9.44 -7.91
N SER A 88 0.73 -10.74 -8.13
CA SER A 88 0.57 -11.31 -9.47
C SER A 88 -0.79 -10.90 -10.05
N GLN A 89 -0.79 -10.34 -11.26
CA GLN A 89 -2.04 -9.99 -11.93
C GLN A 89 -2.70 -11.22 -12.54
N VAL A 90 -3.98 -11.43 -12.24
CA VAL A 90 -4.80 -12.45 -12.92
C VAL A 90 -5.16 -11.91 -14.31
N PRO A 91 -4.79 -12.58 -15.41
CA PRO A 91 -5.17 -12.15 -16.75
C PRO A 91 -6.69 -12.08 -16.90
N PHE A 92 -7.19 -11.04 -17.56
CA PHE A 92 -8.60 -10.90 -17.93
C PHE A 92 -8.68 -10.60 -19.43
N ALA A 93 -9.50 -11.36 -20.15
CA ALA A 93 -9.77 -11.12 -21.56
C ALA A 93 -11.01 -10.23 -21.68
N LEU A 94 -10.90 -9.13 -22.42
CA LEU A 94 -12.06 -8.37 -22.84
C LEU A 94 -12.78 -9.19 -23.91
N THR A 95 -13.96 -9.71 -23.58
CA THR A 95 -14.88 -10.35 -24.52
C THR A 95 -15.71 -9.30 -25.25
#